data_AF-A0A9Q7E8C9-F1
#
_entry.id   AF-A0A9Q7E8C9-F1
#
_cell.length_a   1.000
_cell.length_b   1.000
_cell.length_c   1.000
_cell.angle_alpha   90.00
_cell.angle_beta   90.00
_cell.angle_gamma   90.00
#
_symmetry.space_group_name_H-M   'P 1'
#
loop_
_entity.id
_entity.type
_entity.pdbx_description
1 polymer ?
#
loop_
_entity_poly.entity_id
_entity_poly.type
_entity_poly.pdbx_seq_one_letter_code
_entity_poly.pdbx_strand_id
1 'polypeptide(L)'
;MGATVTTEATEVRGDARGPLNVSYGKMMMWYFILSDSLTFCGFLVGYGFTRYKFMDTWPIADEVFNHFPFLHGVDAPMYYVALMTFILIFSSVTMVLAVDAGHQMKRKKVATYMFLTILGGLVFVGSQAWEWKNFINGSYGAVETRGGSILQFVGEDGKQIALADFAVVDPNRGEATLTRAKATWFVNGPSQSTYSLAEVQAGFDANPAIRIRTQNTTDAKHKEILSREASVERLKDAVLVVEGANLIRNEYGHKTFADFFFFITGFHGFHVCTGILINIIIFFNVLLGTYDRRGSYEMVEKGGLYWHFVDLVWVFVFTFFYLV
;
A
#
# COMPACT_ATOMS: atom_id res chain seq x y z
N MET A 1 -21.06 4.06 71.88
CA MET A 1 -21.16 5.20 70.95
C MET A 1 -19.74 5.42 70.43
N GLY A 2 -19.31 4.94 69.27
CA GLY A 2 -19.88 5.08 67.92
C GLY A 2 -18.85 5.87 67.10
N ALA A 3 -17.77 5.22 66.67
CA ALA A 3 -16.71 5.86 65.89
C ALA A 3 -17.19 6.05 64.44
N THR A 4 -17.36 7.30 64.02
CA THR A 4 -17.77 7.67 62.66
C THR A 4 -16.59 7.45 61.72
N VAL A 5 -16.62 6.36 60.94
CA VAL A 5 -15.74 6.18 59.78
C VAL A 5 -16.25 7.09 58.68
N THR A 6 -15.47 8.11 58.32
CA THR A 6 -15.69 8.90 57.10
C THR A 6 -15.33 8.01 55.91
N THR A 7 -16.34 7.42 55.28
CA THR A 7 -16.18 6.86 53.94
C THR A 7 -15.88 8.03 53.00
N GLU A 8 -14.66 8.11 52.49
CA GLU A 8 -14.34 8.93 51.32
C GLU A 8 -15.27 8.48 50.19
N ALA A 9 -16.22 9.35 49.85
CA ALA A 9 -16.96 9.23 48.63
C ALA A 9 -15.92 9.28 47.50
N THR A 10 -15.83 8.19 46.75
CA THR A 10 -15.07 8.14 45.51
C THR A 10 -15.67 9.21 44.60
N GLU A 11 -15.04 10.37 44.53
CA GLU A 11 -15.37 11.37 43.53
C GLU A 11 -15.23 10.67 42.17
N VAL A 12 -16.37 10.44 41.54
CA VAL A 12 -16.44 10.22 40.11
C VAL A 12 -15.68 11.38 39.51
N ARG A 13 -14.53 11.08 38.92
CA ARG A 13 -13.58 11.99 38.27
C ARG A 13 -14.33 12.80 37.20
N GLY A 14 -15.03 13.84 37.66
CA GLY A 14 -15.77 14.77 36.86
C GLY A 14 -14.77 15.66 36.17
N ASP A 15 -14.74 15.53 34.83
CA ASP A 15 -14.28 16.51 33.85
C ASP A 15 -13.59 17.75 34.43
N ALA A 16 -12.36 17.59 34.93
CA ALA A 16 -11.53 18.69 35.37
C ALA A 16 -11.06 19.45 34.12
N ARG A 17 -11.90 20.39 33.66
CA ARG A 17 -11.61 21.28 32.55
C ARG A 17 -10.45 22.19 32.95
N GLY A 18 -9.24 21.80 32.54
CA GLY A 18 -8.04 22.62 32.68
C GLY A 18 -8.14 23.94 31.90
N PRO A 19 -7.12 24.82 31.96
CA PRO A 19 -7.17 26.21 31.47
C PRO A 19 -7.44 26.37 29.96
N LEU A 20 -7.46 25.28 29.19
CA LEU A 20 -7.79 25.27 27.75
C LEU A 20 -9.15 24.65 27.42
N ASN A 21 -9.93 24.20 28.41
CA ASN A 21 -11.25 23.59 28.23
C ASN A 21 -11.26 22.39 27.25
N VAL A 22 -10.14 21.68 27.14
CA VAL A 22 -9.98 20.47 26.31
C VAL A 22 -10.11 19.23 27.20
N SER A 23 -10.94 18.25 26.80
CA SER A 23 -11.09 17.00 27.54
C SER A 23 -9.80 16.19 27.52
N TYR A 24 -9.53 15.44 28.60
CA TYR A 24 -8.36 14.56 28.69
C TYR A 24 -8.27 13.59 27.50
N GLY A 25 -9.41 13.05 27.06
CA GLY A 25 -9.46 12.13 25.91
C GLY A 25 -9.05 12.79 24.60
N LYS A 26 -9.42 14.06 24.36
CA LYS A 26 -8.99 14.80 23.17
C LYS A 26 -7.49 15.13 23.23
N MET A 27 -6.99 15.50 24.40
CA MET A 27 -5.56 15.79 24.58
C MET A 27 -4.69 14.55 24.33
N MET A 28 -5.07 13.39 24.88
CA MET A 28 -4.34 12.14 24.63
C MET A 28 -4.40 11.71 23.17
N MET A 29 -5.51 11.98 22.48
CA MET A 29 -5.63 11.75 21.04
C MET A 29 -4.59 12.55 20.25
N TRP A 30 -4.37 13.82 20.59
CA TRP A 30 -3.37 14.65 19.94
C TRP A 30 -1.94 14.15 20.18
N TYR A 31 -1.61 13.71 21.40
CA TYR A 31 -0.30 13.10 21.68
C TYR A 31 -0.09 11.81 20.87
N PHE A 32 -1.12 10.97 20.79
CA PHE A 32 -1.08 9.75 19.98
C PHE A 32 -0.87 10.08 18.50
N ILE A 33 -1.64 11.01 17.93
CA ILE A 33 -1.50 11.46 16.54
C ILE A 33 -0.11 12.03 16.27
N LEU A 34 0.42 12.86 17.17
CA LEU A 34 1.76 13.43 17.02
C LEU A 34 2.84 12.34 17.01
N SER A 35 2.72 11.35 17.90
CA SER A 35 3.64 10.22 17.96
C SER A 35 3.65 9.43 16.65
N ASP A 36 2.46 9.04 16.15
CA ASP A 36 2.36 8.33 14.87
C ASP A 36 2.87 9.18 13.70
N SER A 37 2.61 10.49 13.71
CA SER A 37 3.11 11.42 12.68
C SER A 37 4.63 11.38 12.59
N LEU A 38 5.33 11.33 13.73
CA LEU A 38 6.79 11.23 13.77
C LEU A 38 7.28 9.87 13.24
N THR A 39 6.55 8.79 13.52
CA THR A 39 6.85 7.46 12.97
C THR A 39 6.76 7.45 11.44
N PHE A 40 5.66 7.97 10.87
CA PHE A 40 5.53 8.11 9.41
C PHE A 40 6.59 9.04 8.80
N CYS A 41 6.91 10.15 9.47
CA CYS A 41 7.98 11.05 9.03
C CYS A 41 9.32 10.31 8.93
N GLY A 42 9.68 9.50 9.92
CA GLY A 42 10.89 8.69 9.89
C GLY A 42 10.95 7.74 8.69
N PHE A 43 9.83 7.08 8.37
CA PHE A 43 9.75 6.20 7.21
C PHE A 43 9.86 6.95 5.88
N LEU A 44 9.18 8.10 5.74
CA LEU A 44 9.23 8.91 4.53
C LEU A 44 10.61 9.54 4.29
N VAL A 45 11.30 9.97 5.35
CA VAL A 45 12.68 10.46 5.25
C VAL A 45 13.63 9.32 4.84
N GLY A 46 13.49 8.13 5.43
CA GLY A 46 14.27 6.94 5.05
C GLY A 46 14.06 6.54 3.59
N TYR A 47 12.81 6.57 3.13
CA TYR A 47 12.45 6.38 1.72
C TYR A 47 13.11 7.44 0.83
N GLY A 48 12.96 8.73 1.18
CA GLY A 48 13.50 9.84 0.41
C GLY A 48 15.02 9.78 0.25
N PHE A 49 15.75 9.45 1.32
CA PHE A 49 17.21 9.28 1.27
C PHE A 49 17.62 8.10 0.40
N THR A 50 16.93 6.96 0.53
CA THR A 50 17.23 5.75 -0.26
C THR A 50 16.96 6.00 -1.74
N ARG A 51 15.84 6.64 -2.05
CA ARG A 51 15.49 7.05 -3.42
C ARG A 51 16.53 7.99 -4.01
N TYR A 52 16.97 8.99 -3.25
CA TYR A 52 18.00 9.92 -3.71
C TYR A 52 19.32 9.20 -4.02
N LYS A 53 19.72 8.25 -3.16
CA LYS A 53 20.94 7.46 -3.36
C LYS A 53 20.90 6.55 -4.59
N PHE A 54 19.73 6.02 -4.92
CA PHE A 54 19.55 5.03 -5.99
C PHE A 54 18.72 5.57 -7.16
N MET A 55 18.75 6.88 -7.40
CA MET A 55 17.92 7.59 -8.37
C MET A 55 17.96 6.95 -9.76
N ASP A 56 19.15 6.58 -10.22
CA ASP A 56 19.34 6.00 -11.56
C ASP A 56 18.72 4.60 -11.71
N THR A 57 18.52 3.88 -10.61
CA THR A 57 18.00 2.49 -10.59
C THR A 57 16.60 2.38 -10.00
N TRP A 58 16.01 3.51 -9.65
CA TRP A 58 14.69 3.58 -9.02
C TRP A 58 13.59 3.28 -10.06
N PRO A 59 12.55 2.52 -9.70
CA PRO A 59 11.46 2.27 -10.64
C PRO A 59 10.68 3.55 -10.97
N ILE A 60 10.18 3.61 -12.21
CA ILE A 60 9.34 4.70 -12.71
C ILE A 60 7.89 4.41 -12.31
N ALA A 61 7.24 5.31 -11.56
CA ALA A 61 5.90 5.11 -11.01
C ALA A 61 4.85 4.80 -12.09
N ASP A 62 4.89 5.50 -13.23
CA ASP A 62 3.96 5.32 -14.35
C ASP A 62 3.99 3.88 -14.94
N GLU A 63 5.16 3.22 -14.92
CA GLU A 63 5.30 1.84 -15.40
C GLU A 63 4.84 0.81 -14.37
N VAL A 64 4.98 1.15 -13.09
CA VAL A 64 4.64 0.26 -11.98
C VAL A 64 3.15 0.23 -11.70
N PHE A 65 2.48 1.39 -11.77
CA PHE A 65 1.09 1.56 -11.36
C PHE A 65 0.17 1.82 -12.55
N ASN A 66 0.10 0.86 -13.47
CA ASN A 66 -0.74 0.94 -14.67
C ASN A 66 -1.99 0.04 -14.64
N HIS A 67 -2.16 -0.79 -13.60
CA HIS A 67 -3.29 -1.70 -13.51
C HIS A 67 -4.57 -0.97 -13.07
N PHE A 68 -5.61 -1.08 -13.89
CA PHE A 68 -6.97 -0.65 -13.53
C PHE A 68 -7.91 -1.87 -13.47
N PRO A 69 -8.73 -2.02 -12.42
CA PRO A 69 -9.63 -3.16 -12.32
C PRO A 69 -10.65 -3.16 -13.45
N PHE A 70 -10.80 -4.30 -14.12
CA PHE A 70 -11.72 -4.53 -15.25
C PHE A 70 -11.41 -3.79 -16.55
N LEU A 71 -10.31 -3.01 -16.62
CA LEU A 71 -9.81 -2.40 -17.85
C LEU A 71 -8.41 -2.95 -18.16
N HIS A 72 -8.36 -4.12 -18.79
CA HIS A 72 -7.09 -4.68 -19.28
C HIS A 72 -6.73 -4.02 -20.61
N GLY A 73 -5.56 -3.39 -20.70
CA GLY A 73 -5.02 -2.82 -21.95
C GLY A 73 -5.36 -1.35 -22.23
N VAL A 74 -5.91 -0.62 -21.26
CA VAL A 74 -5.99 0.85 -21.34
C VAL A 74 -4.75 1.42 -20.64
N ASP A 75 -3.90 2.12 -21.39
CA ASP A 75 -2.77 2.88 -20.85
C ASP A 75 -3.29 4.07 -20.03
N ALA A 76 -3.75 3.80 -18.80
CA ALA A 76 -4.19 4.80 -17.83
C ALA A 76 -3.32 4.72 -16.55
N PRO A 77 -2.02 5.09 -16.64
CA PRO A 77 -1.14 5.11 -15.49
C PRO A 77 -1.75 5.94 -14.36
N MET A 78 -1.65 5.43 -13.13
CA MET A 78 -2.00 6.14 -11.89
C MET A 78 -3.48 6.51 -11.72
N TYR A 79 -4.37 6.24 -12.67
CA TYR A 79 -5.79 6.60 -12.56
C TYR A 79 -6.49 5.82 -11.45
N TYR A 80 -6.15 4.54 -11.29
CA TYR A 80 -6.69 3.73 -10.21
C TYR A 80 -6.25 4.26 -8.84
N VAL A 81 -4.98 4.65 -8.74
CA VAL A 81 -4.39 5.24 -7.55
C VAL A 81 -5.04 6.59 -7.22
N ALA A 82 -5.27 7.43 -8.23
CA ALA A 82 -5.97 8.70 -8.05
C ALA A 82 -7.42 8.50 -7.59
N LEU A 83 -8.13 7.51 -8.14
CA LEU A 83 -9.49 7.17 -7.74
C LEU A 83 -9.57 6.73 -6.28
N MET A 84 -8.67 5.85 -5.82
CA MET A 84 -8.68 5.41 -4.42
C MET A 84 -8.39 6.58 -3.46
N THR A 85 -7.46 7.47 -3.81
CA THR A 85 -7.16 8.67 -3.02
C THR A 85 -8.36 9.61 -2.99
N PHE A 86 -9.05 9.81 -4.12
CA PHE A 86 -10.30 10.59 -4.17
C PHE A 86 -11.38 10.01 -3.25
N ILE A 87 -11.55 8.67 -3.25
CA ILE A 87 -12.51 7.97 -2.37
C ILE A 87 -12.17 8.21 -0.90
N LEU A 88 -10.89 8.17 -0.53
CA LEU A 88 -10.47 8.38 0.87
C LEU A 88 -10.68 9.82 1.33
N ILE A 89 -10.35 10.81 0.50
CA ILE A 89 -10.61 12.23 0.78
C ILE A 89 -12.11 12.48 0.91
N PHE A 90 -12.93 11.91 0.03
CA PHE A 90 -14.38 12.01 0.13
C PHE A 90 -14.92 11.35 1.41
N SER A 91 -14.35 10.20 1.79
CA SER A 91 -14.64 9.53 3.07
C SER A 91 -14.26 10.38 4.29
N SER A 92 -13.24 11.22 4.17
CA SER A 92 -12.85 12.19 5.18
C SER A 92 -13.89 13.30 5.28
N VAL A 93 -14.37 13.85 4.16
CA VAL A 93 -15.46 14.84 4.14
C VAL A 93 -16.73 14.28 4.80
N THR A 94 -17.12 13.03 4.51
CA THR A 94 -18.28 12.41 5.16
C THR A 94 -18.08 12.27 6.67
N MET A 95 -16.85 12.04 7.14
CA MET A 95 -16.56 12.02 8.59
C MET A 95 -16.76 13.40 9.23
N VAL A 96 -16.30 14.48 8.59
CA VAL A 96 -16.54 15.85 9.11
C VAL A 96 -18.03 16.12 9.26
N LEU A 97 -18.82 15.74 8.26
CA LEU A 97 -20.28 15.90 8.29
C LEU A 97 -20.94 15.03 9.39
N ALA A 98 -20.39 13.85 9.69
CA ALA A 98 -20.83 13.02 10.81
C ALA A 98 -20.58 13.71 12.16
N VAL A 99 -19.39 14.32 12.34
CA VAL A 99 -19.03 15.05 13.55
C VAL A 99 -19.93 16.28 13.74
N ASP A 100 -20.14 17.09 12.69
CA ASP A 100 -21.04 18.24 12.73
C ASP A 100 -22.50 17.84 13.05
N ALA A 101 -22.99 16.78 12.40
CA ALA A 101 -24.30 16.23 12.74
C ALA A 101 -24.38 15.74 14.20
N GLY A 102 -23.27 15.28 14.76
CA GLY A 102 -23.13 14.87 16.16
C GLY A 102 -23.23 16.05 17.11
N HIS A 103 -22.61 17.18 16.80
CA HIS A 103 -22.77 18.43 17.55
C HIS A 103 -24.21 18.92 17.54
N GLN A 104 -24.93 18.71 16.44
CA GLN A 104 -26.35 19.04 16.31
C GLN A 104 -27.29 17.97 16.90
N MET A 105 -26.76 16.92 17.54
CA MET A 105 -27.51 15.79 18.11
C MET A 105 -28.42 15.08 17.09
N LYS A 106 -28.08 15.11 15.80
CA LYS A 106 -28.88 14.54 14.70
C LYS A 106 -28.49 13.09 14.42
N ARG A 107 -28.88 12.17 15.31
CA ARG A 107 -28.55 10.72 15.25
C ARG A 107 -28.66 10.10 13.85
N LYS A 108 -29.77 10.31 13.14
CA LYS A 108 -29.99 9.73 11.80
C LYS A 108 -28.94 10.21 10.79
N LYS A 109 -28.56 11.49 10.85
CA LYS A 109 -27.54 12.06 9.97
C LYS A 109 -26.15 11.55 10.34
N VAL A 110 -25.83 11.49 11.63
CA VAL A 110 -24.57 10.88 12.12
C VAL A 110 -24.42 9.46 11.59
N ALA A 111 -25.44 8.61 11.76
CA ALA A 111 -25.42 7.24 11.29
C ALA A 111 -25.20 7.16 9.76
N THR A 112 -25.91 7.99 8.98
CA THR A 112 -25.78 7.99 7.51
C THR A 112 -24.37 8.35 7.07
N TYR A 113 -23.81 9.43 7.63
CA TYR A 113 -22.46 9.88 7.26
C TYR A 113 -21.37 8.93 7.73
N MET A 114 -21.50 8.37 8.94
CA MET A 114 -20.58 7.33 9.42
C MET A 114 -20.60 6.08 8.55
N PHE A 115 -21.79 5.66 8.09
CA PHE A 115 -21.91 4.54 7.17
C PHE A 115 -21.18 4.81 5.85
N LEU A 116 -21.33 6.01 5.27
CA LEU A 116 -20.61 6.41 4.06
C LEU A 116 -19.09 6.42 4.28
N THR A 117 -18.62 6.90 5.42
CA THR A 117 -17.19 6.85 5.77
C THR A 117 -16.67 5.42 5.85
N ILE A 118 -17.39 4.52 6.53
CA ILE A 118 -17.00 3.10 6.63
C ILE A 118 -16.94 2.47 5.24
N LEU A 119 -17.92 2.73 4.38
CA LEU A 119 -17.95 2.23 3.01
C LEU A 119 -16.74 2.72 2.20
N GLY A 120 -16.43 4.02 2.26
CA GLY A 120 -15.26 4.59 1.60
C GLY A 120 -13.95 3.95 2.07
N GLY A 121 -13.80 3.76 3.38
CA GLY A 121 -12.64 3.06 3.97
C GLY A 121 -12.52 1.61 3.51
N LEU A 122 -13.63 0.85 3.45
CA LEU A 122 -13.63 -0.54 2.99
C LEU A 122 -13.25 -0.65 1.51
N VAL A 123 -13.78 0.25 0.67
CA VAL A 123 -13.43 0.31 -0.76
C VAL A 123 -11.95 0.64 -0.93
N PHE A 124 -11.41 1.55 -0.12
CA PHE A 124 -9.99 1.90 -0.14
C PHE A 124 -9.10 0.71 0.24
N VAL A 125 -9.36 0.02 1.36
CA VAL A 125 -8.57 -1.14 1.80
C VAL A 125 -8.69 -2.30 0.80
N GLY A 126 -9.87 -2.53 0.24
CA GLY A 126 -10.06 -3.53 -0.81
C GLY A 126 -9.26 -3.19 -2.08
N SER A 127 -9.18 -1.91 -2.42
CA SER A 127 -8.40 -1.42 -3.57
C SER A 127 -6.90 -1.60 -3.36
N GLN A 128 -6.39 -1.28 -2.16
CA GLN A 128 -5.00 -1.52 -1.76
C GLN A 128 -4.64 -3.01 -1.79
N ALA A 129 -5.50 -3.87 -1.27
CA ALA A 129 -5.27 -5.32 -1.29
C ALA A 129 -5.23 -5.87 -2.73
N TRP A 130 -6.04 -5.32 -3.63
CA TRP A 130 -6.01 -5.67 -5.05
C TRP A 130 -4.73 -5.19 -5.73
N GLU A 131 -4.31 -3.95 -5.49
CA GLU A 131 -3.05 -3.40 -6.01
C GLU A 131 -1.85 -4.24 -5.56
N TRP A 132 -1.77 -4.56 -4.26
CA TRP A 132 -0.76 -5.45 -3.73
C TRP A 132 -0.76 -6.82 -4.39
N LYS A 133 -1.94 -7.40 -4.62
CA LYS A 133 -2.04 -8.70 -5.29
C LYS A 133 -1.46 -8.66 -6.71
N ASN A 134 -1.77 -7.63 -7.50
CA ASN A 134 -1.21 -7.51 -8.85
C ASN A 134 0.30 -7.24 -8.81
N PHE A 135 0.74 -6.40 -7.88
CA PHE A 135 2.14 -6.07 -7.71
C PHE A 135 2.99 -7.28 -7.27
N ILE A 136 2.45 -8.14 -6.38
CA ILE A 136 3.08 -9.39 -5.93
C ILE A 136 3.10 -10.45 -7.02
N ASN A 137 2.02 -10.58 -7.81
CA ASN A 137 1.97 -11.55 -8.90
C ASN A 137 2.88 -11.17 -10.07
N GLY A 138 3.08 -9.87 -10.27
CA GLY A 138 3.85 -9.35 -11.40
C GLY A 138 3.06 -9.35 -12.70
N SER A 139 3.56 -8.60 -13.67
CA SER A 139 2.92 -8.47 -15.00
C SER A 139 3.83 -8.86 -16.14
N TYR A 140 5.12 -8.56 -16.01
CA TYR A 140 6.07 -8.76 -17.09
C TYR A 140 7.09 -9.85 -16.77
N GLY A 141 7.51 -9.99 -15.51
CA GLY A 141 8.67 -10.79 -15.18
C GLY A 141 9.98 -10.13 -15.63
N ALA A 142 11.06 -10.48 -14.96
CA ALA A 142 12.39 -9.94 -15.18
C ALA A 142 13.47 -10.97 -14.79
N VAL A 143 14.73 -10.68 -15.06
CA VAL A 143 15.85 -11.56 -14.74
C VAL A 143 16.84 -10.86 -13.82
N GLU A 144 17.21 -11.49 -12.70
CA GLU A 144 18.22 -10.97 -11.78
C GLU A 144 19.62 -11.42 -12.19
N THR A 145 20.58 -10.50 -12.19
CA THR A 145 22.00 -10.76 -12.45
C THR A 145 22.77 -11.10 -11.19
N ARG A 146 23.98 -11.66 -11.33
CA ARG A 146 24.91 -11.90 -10.19
C ARG A 146 25.19 -10.66 -9.34
N GLY A 147 25.09 -9.47 -9.92
CA GLY A 147 25.26 -8.19 -9.23
C GLY A 147 24.01 -7.68 -8.51
N GLY A 148 22.89 -8.42 -8.55
CA GLY A 148 21.60 -8.01 -7.96
C GLY A 148 20.82 -6.99 -8.80
N SER A 149 21.31 -6.64 -10.00
CA SER A 149 20.57 -5.80 -10.95
C SER A 149 19.55 -6.63 -11.71
N ILE A 150 18.38 -6.04 -11.95
CA ILE A 150 17.28 -6.64 -12.70
C ILE A 150 17.36 -6.23 -14.16
N LEU A 151 17.10 -7.18 -15.05
CA LEU A 151 17.04 -7.01 -16.49
C LEU A 151 15.61 -7.22 -16.95
N GLN A 152 15.08 -6.24 -17.67
CA GLN A 152 13.75 -6.27 -18.26
C GLN A 152 13.87 -6.46 -19.77
N PHE A 153 12.83 -6.98 -20.42
CA PHE A 153 12.84 -7.27 -21.85
C PHE A 153 11.94 -6.30 -22.61
N VAL A 154 12.41 -5.83 -23.76
CA VAL A 154 11.67 -4.92 -24.63
C VAL A 154 11.61 -5.42 -26.07
N GLY A 155 10.51 -5.08 -26.75
CA GLY A 155 10.29 -5.36 -28.16
C GLY A 155 10.95 -4.37 -29.11
N GLU A 156 10.68 -4.53 -30.40
CA GLU A 156 11.15 -3.59 -31.44
C GLU A 156 10.54 -2.19 -31.29
N ASP A 157 9.33 -2.11 -30.74
CA ASP A 157 8.62 -0.86 -30.46
C ASP A 157 9.12 -0.15 -29.18
N GLY A 158 10.08 -0.76 -28.48
CA GLY A 158 10.62 -0.25 -27.22
C GLY A 158 9.69 -0.46 -26.02
N LYS A 159 8.54 -1.13 -26.19
CA LYS A 159 7.65 -1.47 -25.08
C LYS A 159 8.15 -2.70 -24.34
N GLN A 160 7.86 -2.75 -23.04
CA GLN A 160 8.20 -3.90 -22.22
C GLN A 160 7.33 -5.10 -22.61
N ILE A 161 7.98 -6.25 -22.80
CA ILE A 161 7.33 -7.52 -23.15
C ILE A 161 7.36 -8.44 -21.92
N ALA A 162 6.28 -9.18 -21.70
CA ALA A 162 6.22 -10.15 -20.62
C ALA A 162 6.99 -11.43 -20.98
N LEU A 163 7.59 -12.10 -19.99
CA LEU A 163 8.25 -13.40 -20.17
C LEU A 163 7.32 -14.44 -20.81
N ALA A 164 6.01 -14.35 -20.52
CA ALA A 164 4.99 -15.22 -21.09
C ALA A 164 4.86 -15.12 -22.61
N ASP A 165 5.23 -13.98 -23.21
CA ASP A 165 5.05 -13.75 -24.65
C ASP A 165 6.17 -14.37 -25.49
N PHE A 166 7.34 -14.64 -24.90
CA PHE A 166 8.51 -15.10 -25.66
C PHE A 166 9.27 -16.28 -25.06
N ALA A 167 9.09 -16.61 -23.78
CA ALA A 167 9.76 -17.75 -23.17
C ALA A 167 9.27 -19.06 -23.80
N VAL A 168 10.19 -19.93 -24.18
CA VAL A 168 9.86 -21.24 -24.74
C VAL A 168 9.58 -22.18 -23.57
N VAL A 169 8.31 -22.41 -23.25
CA VAL A 169 7.91 -23.29 -22.14
C VAL A 169 8.22 -24.74 -22.50
N ASP A 170 9.00 -25.44 -21.67
CA ASP A 170 9.17 -26.89 -21.80
C ASP A 170 7.94 -27.59 -21.21
N PRO A 171 7.11 -28.27 -22.01
CA PRO A 171 5.92 -28.97 -21.51
C PRO A 171 6.25 -30.15 -20.57
N ASN A 172 7.51 -30.60 -20.51
CA ASN A 172 7.97 -31.66 -19.61
C ASN A 172 8.59 -31.13 -18.31
N ARG A 173 8.74 -29.82 -18.14
CA ARG A 173 9.13 -29.23 -16.86
C ARG A 173 7.95 -29.39 -15.92
N GLY A 174 8.01 -30.45 -15.11
CA GLY A 174 6.93 -30.81 -14.20
C GLY A 174 6.43 -29.56 -13.49
N GLU A 175 5.12 -29.28 -13.59
CA GLU A 175 4.42 -28.23 -12.86
C GLU A 175 4.63 -28.45 -11.35
N ALA A 176 5.80 -28.06 -10.85
CA ALA A 176 6.07 -27.84 -9.45
C ALA A 176 5.62 -26.43 -9.08
N THR A 177 4.53 -25.96 -9.69
CA THR A 177 3.67 -24.95 -9.07
C THR A 177 3.21 -25.59 -7.77
N LEU A 178 3.87 -25.25 -6.67
CA LEU A 178 3.36 -25.43 -5.32
C LEU A 178 2.10 -24.55 -5.21
N THR A 179 1.05 -24.93 -5.94
CA THR A 179 -0.28 -24.38 -5.74
C THR A 179 -0.61 -24.66 -4.28
N ARG A 180 -1.21 -23.68 -3.60
CA ARG A 180 -1.52 -23.76 -2.16
C ARG A 180 -2.27 -25.05 -1.77
N ALA A 181 -2.92 -25.69 -2.73
CA ALA A 181 -3.60 -26.99 -2.63
C ALA A 181 -2.66 -28.22 -2.63
N LYS A 182 -1.46 -28.13 -3.22
CA LYS A 182 -0.42 -29.18 -3.29
C LYS A 182 0.78 -28.91 -2.37
N ALA A 183 0.83 -27.75 -1.72
CA ALA A 183 1.88 -27.39 -0.79
C ALA A 183 1.76 -28.20 0.52
N THR A 184 2.68 -29.14 0.74
CA THR A 184 2.85 -29.81 2.03
C THR A 184 3.39 -28.82 3.05
N TRP A 185 2.68 -28.67 4.18
CA TRP A 185 3.12 -27.85 5.31
C TRP A 185 4.59 -28.17 5.66
N PHE A 186 5.40 -27.12 5.89
CA PHE A 186 6.82 -27.19 6.27
C PHE A 186 7.84 -27.55 5.17
N VAL A 187 7.44 -27.66 3.90
CA VAL A 187 8.43 -27.71 2.81
C VAL A 187 8.90 -26.30 2.49
N ASN A 188 10.08 -25.96 3.00
CA ASN A 188 10.82 -24.76 2.61
C ASN A 188 11.56 -25.03 1.29
N GLY A 189 11.02 -24.52 0.20
CA GLY A 189 11.71 -24.40 -1.07
C GLY A 189 11.51 -22.98 -1.61
N PRO A 190 12.44 -22.43 -2.40
CA PRO A 190 12.20 -21.17 -3.09
C PRO A 190 10.95 -21.35 -3.96
N SER A 191 10.04 -20.36 -3.95
CA SER A 191 8.96 -20.29 -4.93
C SER A 191 9.58 -20.40 -6.31
N GLN A 192 9.30 -21.49 -7.03
CA GLN A 192 9.83 -21.66 -8.37
C GLN A 192 9.11 -20.66 -9.27
N SER A 193 9.88 -19.88 -10.02
CA SER A 193 9.34 -19.01 -11.07
C SER A 193 8.66 -19.86 -12.13
N THR A 194 7.62 -19.30 -12.74
CA THR A 194 6.85 -19.92 -13.82
C THR A 194 7.80 -20.34 -14.95
N TYR A 195 8.77 -19.48 -15.28
CA TYR A 195 9.81 -19.73 -16.28
C TYR A 195 11.19 -19.94 -15.65
N SER A 196 12.00 -20.79 -16.27
CA SER A 196 13.40 -21.00 -15.91
C SER A 196 14.30 -20.11 -16.75
N LEU A 197 15.53 -19.90 -16.29
CA LEU A 197 16.50 -19.13 -17.05
C LEU A 197 16.76 -19.71 -18.44
N ALA A 198 16.79 -21.04 -18.57
CA ALA A 198 17.03 -21.70 -19.85
C ALA A 198 15.89 -21.45 -20.85
N GLU A 199 14.64 -21.46 -20.39
CA GLU A 199 13.45 -21.18 -21.21
C GLU A 199 13.42 -19.72 -21.67
N VAL A 200 13.80 -18.79 -20.79
CA VAL A 200 13.93 -17.36 -21.11
C VAL A 200 15.08 -17.11 -22.07
N GLN A 201 16.23 -17.77 -21.88
CA GLN A 201 17.39 -17.67 -22.79
C GLN A 201 17.06 -18.25 -24.17
N ALA A 202 16.44 -19.42 -24.24
CA ALA A 202 16.01 -20.02 -25.51
C ALA A 202 14.99 -19.13 -26.25
N GLY A 203 14.04 -18.53 -25.52
CA GLY A 203 13.08 -17.58 -26.08
C GLY A 203 13.73 -16.28 -26.57
N PHE A 204 14.73 -15.79 -25.85
CA PHE A 204 15.51 -14.61 -26.23
C PHE A 204 16.38 -14.86 -27.47
N ASP A 205 16.96 -16.06 -27.60
CA ASP A 205 17.77 -16.46 -28.76
C ASP A 205 16.91 -16.71 -30.00
N ALA A 206 15.69 -17.23 -29.83
CA ALA A 206 14.74 -17.43 -30.91
C ALA A 206 14.23 -16.11 -31.53
N ASN A 207 14.20 -15.03 -30.75
CA ASN A 207 13.66 -13.73 -31.15
C ASN A 207 14.76 -12.65 -31.23
N PRO A 208 15.36 -12.41 -32.42
CA PRO A 208 16.44 -11.42 -32.59
C PRO A 208 15.99 -9.98 -32.36
N ALA A 209 14.68 -9.73 -32.43
CA ALA A 209 14.01 -8.46 -32.17
C ALA A 209 14.08 -8.00 -30.71
N ILE A 210 14.17 -8.92 -29.75
CA ILE A 210 14.09 -8.60 -28.32
C ILE A 210 15.41 -8.04 -27.82
N ARG A 211 15.33 -6.98 -27.01
CA ARG A 211 16.49 -6.34 -26.36
C ARG A 211 16.31 -6.30 -24.86
N ILE A 212 17.41 -6.11 -24.15
CA ILE A 212 17.40 -5.98 -22.70
C ILE A 212 17.43 -4.49 -22.32
N ARG A 213 16.51 -4.14 -21.43
CA ARG A 213 16.44 -2.85 -20.74
C ARG A 213 17.03 -3.01 -19.34
N THR A 214 18.00 -2.19 -18.99
CA THR A 214 18.64 -2.23 -17.68
C THR A 214 17.79 -1.47 -16.64
N GLN A 215 18.15 -1.63 -15.37
CA GLN A 215 17.62 -0.79 -14.29
C GLN A 215 18.06 0.67 -14.41
N ASN A 216 19.18 0.94 -15.09
CA ASN A 216 19.75 2.28 -15.15
C ASN A 216 18.90 3.19 -16.05
N THR A 217 18.73 4.40 -15.57
CA THR A 217 17.89 5.42 -16.19
C THR A 217 18.78 6.41 -16.93
N THR A 218 18.57 6.58 -18.24
CA THR A 218 19.36 7.50 -19.09
C THR A 218 18.90 8.95 -18.89
N ASP A 219 17.61 9.14 -18.66
CA ASP A 219 16.94 10.41 -18.30
C ASP A 219 15.79 10.06 -17.36
N ALA A 220 15.33 10.95 -16.48
CA ALA A 220 14.40 10.67 -15.37
C ALA A 220 13.10 9.89 -15.73
N LYS A 221 12.79 9.75 -17.03
CA LYS A 221 11.63 9.04 -17.57
C LYS A 221 11.96 7.83 -18.45
N HIS A 222 13.22 7.58 -18.81
CA HIS A 222 13.60 6.54 -19.78
C HIS A 222 14.77 5.69 -19.27
N LYS A 223 14.54 4.38 -19.22
CA LYS A 223 15.57 3.38 -18.91
C LYS A 223 16.46 3.11 -20.12
N GLU A 224 17.71 2.77 -19.85
CA GLU A 224 18.71 2.45 -20.88
C GLU A 224 18.36 1.11 -21.55
N ILE A 225 18.22 1.15 -22.88
CA ILE A 225 18.01 -0.04 -23.72
C ILE A 225 19.35 -0.41 -24.36
N LEU A 226 19.82 -1.62 -24.09
CA LEU A 226 21.09 -2.10 -24.62
C LEU A 226 20.98 -2.52 -26.09
N SER A 227 22.11 -2.47 -26.80
CA SER A 227 22.21 -3.11 -28.12
C SER A 227 22.04 -4.62 -27.99
N ARG A 228 21.77 -5.31 -29.10
CA ARG A 228 21.55 -6.77 -29.08
C ARG A 228 22.78 -7.53 -28.59
N GLU A 229 23.96 -7.12 -29.03
CA GLU A 229 25.24 -7.73 -28.65
C GLU A 229 25.51 -7.55 -27.16
N ALA A 230 25.29 -6.34 -26.64
CA ALA A 230 25.42 -6.03 -25.22
C ALA A 230 24.36 -6.78 -24.37
N SER A 231 23.14 -6.95 -24.91
CA SER A 231 22.07 -7.71 -24.26
C SER A 231 22.45 -9.18 -24.08
N VAL A 232 23.00 -9.83 -25.12
CA VAL A 232 23.46 -11.24 -25.04
C VAL A 232 24.54 -11.39 -23.98
N GLU A 233 25.50 -10.46 -23.91
CA GLU A 233 26.55 -10.52 -22.89
C GLU A 233 25.97 -10.36 -21.49
N ARG A 234 25.05 -9.41 -21.30
CA ARG A 234 24.44 -9.16 -19.99
C ARG A 234 23.56 -10.31 -19.51
N LEU A 235 22.96 -11.07 -20.43
CA LEU A 235 22.14 -12.24 -20.11
C LEU A 235 22.97 -13.42 -19.57
N LYS A 236 24.28 -13.48 -19.84
CA LYS A 236 25.16 -14.53 -19.27
C LYS A 236 25.34 -14.38 -17.76
N ASP A 237 25.20 -13.17 -17.24
CA ASP A 237 25.26 -12.88 -15.81
C ASP A 237 23.94 -13.22 -15.07
N ALA A 238 22.91 -13.67 -15.79
CA ALA A 238 21.62 -14.04 -15.22
C ALA A 238 21.75 -15.21 -14.23
N VAL A 239 21.10 -15.06 -13.07
CA VAL A 239 21.09 -16.05 -11.99
C VAL A 239 19.71 -16.63 -11.76
N LEU A 240 18.66 -15.82 -11.89
CA LEU A 240 17.29 -16.30 -11.69
C LEU A 240 16.25 -15.43 -12.39
N VAL A 241 15.06 -16.01 -12.58
CA VAL A 241 13.87 -15.32 -13.07
C VAL A 241 13.06 -14.79 -11.88
N VAL A 242 12.72 -13.50 -11.94
CA VAL A 242 11.93 -12.78 -10.94
C VAL A 242 10.58 -12.46 -11.56
N GLU A 243 9.50 -12.84 -10.88
CA GLU A 243 8.14 -12.45 -11.25
C GLU A 243 7.52 -11.74 -10.05
N GLY A 244 6.99 -10.55 -10.32
CA GLY A 244 6.40 -9.67 -9.32
C GLY A 244 7.39 -9.08 -8.32
N ALA A 245 6.83 -8.57 -7.22
CA ALA A 245 7.58 -7.94 -6.16
C ALA A 245 7.28 -8.58 -4.79
N ASN A 246 8.35 -8.81 -4.03
CA ASN A 246 8.31 -9.23 -2.64
C ASN A 246 9.45 -8.55 -1.85
N LEU A 247 9.58 -8.89 -0.57
CA LEU A 247 10.58 -8.30 0.34
C LEU A 247 12.05 -8.70 0.04
N ILE A 248 12.27 -9.54 -0.96
CA ILE A 248 13.60 -10.06 -1.31
C ILE A 248 13.94 -9.67 -2.75
N ARG A 249 12.94 -9.67 -3.64
CA ARG A 249 13.09 -9.51 -5.09
C ARG A 249 12.01 -8.59 -5.64
N ASN A 250 12.38 -7.79 -6.62
CA ASN A 250 11.52 -6.79 -7.22
C ASN A 250 11.71 -6.77 -8.74
N GLU A 251 10.71 -7.15 -9.53
CA GLU A 251 10.79 -7.09 -10.99
C GLU A 251 10.85 -5.66 -11.55
N TYR A 252 10.43 -4.67 -10.77
CA TYR A 252 10.19 -3.31 -11.26
C TYR A 252 11.44 -2.41 -11.15
N GLY A 253 12.36 -2.71 -10.25
CA GLY A 253 13.54 -1.87 -9.99
C GLY A 253 14.36 -2.35 -8.79
N HIS A 254 15.01 -1.42 -8.09
CA HIS A 254 15.82 -1.75 -6.91
C HIS A 254 14.98 -2.42 -5.81
N LYS A 255 15.55 -3.41 -5.11
CA LYS A 255 14.85 -4.21 -4.08
C LYS A 255 14.24 -3.37 -2.96
N THR A 256 14.96 -2.33 -2.51
CA THR A 256 14.50 -1.49 -1.40
C THR A 256 13.24 -0.70 -1.73
N PHE A 257 12.92 -0.50 -3.01
CA PHE A 257 11.65 0.11 -3.39
C PHE A 257 10.47 -0.73 -2.89
N ALA A 258 10.49 -2.04 -3.18
CA ALA A 258 9.42 -2.94 -2.76
C ALA A 258 9.33 -3.01 -1.23
N ASP A 259 10.47 -3.05 -0.54
CA ASP A 259 10.53 -3.05 0.93
C ASP A 259 9.84 -1.80 1.53
N PHE A 260 10.22 -0.60 1.07
CA PHE A 260 9.62 0.64 1.54
C PHE A 260 8.15 0.76 1.12
N PHE A 261 7.80 0.34 -0.10
CA PHE A 261 6.44 0.36 -0.60
C PHE A 261 5.52 -0.50 0.28
N PHE A 262 5.81 -1.80 0.43
CA PHE A 262 4.98 -2.71 1.23
C PHE A 262 4.96 -2.33 2.71
N PHE A 263 6.09 -1.88 3.26
CA PHE A 263 6.14 -1.53 4.68
C PHE A 263 5.36 -0.25 4.98
N ILE A 264 5.55 0.84 4.22
CA ILE A 264 4.88 2.12 4.47
C ILE A 264 3.39 2.02 4.16
N THR A 265 3.02 1.48 2.99
CA THR A 265 1.62 1.32 2.60
C THR A 265 0.92 0.27 3.47
N GLY A 266 1.63 -0.76 3.93
CA GLY A 266 1.10 -1.80 4.83
C GLY A 266 0.86 -1.28 6.24
N PHE A 267 1.82 -0.52 6.79
CA PHE A 267 1.66 0.15 8.07
C PHE A 267 0.51 1.16 8.03
N HIS A 268 0.40 1.95 6.96
CA HIS A 268 -0.75 2.81 6.73
C HIS A 268 -2.07 2.00 6.63
N GLY A 269 -2.08 0.92 5.83
CA GLY A 269 -3.23 0.04 5.69
C GLY A 269 -3.70 -0.54 7.02
N PHE A 270 -2.77 -0.86 7.94
CA PHE A 270 -3.10 -1.27 9.30
C PHE A 270 -3.83 -0.18 10.11
N HIS A 271 -3.42 1.09 9.97
CA HIS A 271 -4.11 2.22 10.60
C HIS A 271 -5.50 2.40 10.02
N VAL A 272 -5.66 2.32 8.69
CA VAL A 272 -6.97 2.39 8.04
C VAL A 272 -7.86 1.25 8.51
N CYS A 273 -7.37 0.01 8.54
CA CYS A 273 -8.13 -1.15 9.02
C CYS A 273 -8.60 -0.94 10.47
N THR A 274 -7.71 -0.49 11.34
CA THR A 274 -8.03 -0.18 12.73
C THR A 274 -9.05 0.95 12.83
N GLY A 275 -8.93 1.99 12.01
CA GLY A 275 -9.87 3.10 11.94
C GLY A 275 -11.27 2.66 11.47
N ILE A 276 -11.34 1.75 10.50
CA ILE A 276 -12.60 1.16 10.04
C ILE A 276 -13.26 0.41 11.19
N LEU A 277 -12.50 -0.41 11.92
CA LEU A 277 -13.02 -1.14 13.09
C LEU A 277 -13.55 -0.18 14.17
N ILE A 278 -12.81 0.88 14.49
CA ILE A 278 -13.25 1.92 15.44
C ILE A 278 -14.54 2.59 14.94
N ASN A 279 -14.62 2.95 13.66
CA ASN A 279 -15.80 3.57 13.07
C ASN A 279 -17.01 2.64 13.08
N ILE A 280 -16.83 1.34 12.82
CA ILE A 280 -17.89 0.33 12.91
C ILE A 280 -18.44 0.26 14.35
N ILE A 281 -17.55 0.22 15.35
CA ILE A 281 -17.95 0.19 16.77
C ILE A 281 -18.75 1.45 17.13
N ILE A 282 -18.26 2.63 16.74
CA ILE A 282 -18.95 3.90 16.99
C ILE A 282 -20.30 3.92 16.25
N PHE A 283 -20.36 3.44 15.00
CA PHE A 283 -21.58 3.39 14.20
C PHE A 283 -22.68 2.56 14.89
N PHE A 284 -22.35 1.35 15.37
CA PHE A 284 -23.30 0.55 16.13
C PHE A 284 -23.73 1.24 17.43
N ASN A 285 -22.82 1.92 18.13
CA ASN A 285 -23.16 2.70 19.32
C ASN A 285 -24.09 3.89 19.04
N VAL A 286 -23.96 4.54 17.86
CA VAL A 286 -24.91 5.56 17.40
C VAL A 286 -26.29 4.95 17.15
N LEU A 287 -26.36 3.79 16.50
CA LEU A 287 -27.63 3.10 16.22
C LEU A 287 -28.34 2.67 17.50
N LEU A 288 -27.58 2.18 18.50
CA LEU A 288 -28.09 1.81 19.82
C LEU A 288 -28.49 3.00 20.69
N GLY A 289 -28.28 4.25 20.24
CA GLY A 289 -28.62 5.46 21.00
C GLY A 289 -27.71 5.69 22.22
N THR A 290 -26.54 5.06 22.27
CA THR A 290 -25.61 5.18 23.40
C THR A 290 -25.17 6.62 23.62
N TYR A 291 -24.96 7.38 22.53
CA TYR A 291 -24.50 8.77 22.60
C TYR A 291 -25.63 9.77 22.91
N ASP A 292 -26.86 9.48 22.49
CA ASP A 292 -28.05 10.25 22.91
C ASP A 292 -28.23 10.15 24.43
N ARG A 293 -28.10 8.93 24.98
CA ARG A 293 -28.18 8.69 26.44
C ARG A 293 -27.03 9.35 27.21
N ARG A 294 -25.86 9.51 26.58
CA ARG A 294 -24.71 10.23 27.17
C ARG A 294 -24.81 11.75 27.00
N GLY A 295 -25.73 12.24 26.17
CA GLY A 295 -25.89 13.68 25.87
C GLY A 295 -24.74 14.29 25.07
N SER A 296 -23.85 13.48 24.50
CA SER A 296 -22.68 13.97 23.77
C SER A 296 -22.16 12.95 22.76
N TYR A 297 -21.81 13.47 21.57
CA TYR A 297 -21.20 12.72 20.46
C TYR A 297 -19.66 12.86 20.41
N GLU A 298 -19.02 13.25 21.52
CA GLU A 298 -17.56 13.45 21.61
C GLU A 298 -16.74 12.22 21.15
N MET A 299 -17.28 11.01 21.25
CA MET A 299 -16.60 9.81 20.75
C MET A 299 -16.53 9.76 19.21
N VAL A 300 -17.54 10.30 18.52
CA VAL A 300 -17.51 10.45 17.06
C VAL A 300 -16.45 11.46 16.66
N GLU A 301 -16.29 12.55 17.43
CA GLU A 301 -15.23 13.54 17.19
C GLU A 301 -13.82 12.94 17.36
N LYS A 302 -13.58 12.17 18.43
CA LYS A 302 -12.29 11.49 18.65
C LYS A 302 -11.97 10.48 17.53
N GLY A 303 -12.96 9.68 17.13
CA GLY A 303 -12.83 8.77 15.99
C GLY A 303 -12.59 9.50 14.68
N GLY A 304 -13.25 10.65 14.49
CA GLY A 304 -13.06 11.52 13.33
C GLY A 304 -11.64 12.09 13.26
N LEU A 305 -11.08 12.58 14.37
CA LEU A 305 -9.70 13.06 14.45
C LEU A 305 -8.70 11.98 14.01
N TYR A 306 -8.89 10.73 14.44
CA TYR A 306 -8.06 9.60 13.98
C TYR A 306 -8.20 9.41 12.47
N TRP A 307 -9.43 9.37 11.97
CA TRP A 307 -9.71 9.11 10.56
C TRP A 307 -9.11 10.19 9.64
N HIS A 308 -9.22 11.47 10.03
CA HIS A 308 -8.61 12.57 9.31
C HIS A 308 -7.08 12.51 9.32
N PHE A 309 -6.48 12.11 10.44
CA PHE A 309 -5.04 11.92 10.51
C PHE A 309 -4.57 10.84 9.55
N VAL A 310 -5.25 9.69 9.53
CA VAL A 310 -4.93 8.58 8.62
C VAL A 310 -5.05 9.03 7.16
N ASP A 311 -6.13 9.72 6.79
CA ASP A 311 -6.32 10.28 5.44
C ASP A 311 -5.21 11.28 5.06
N LEU A 312 -4.85 12.19 5.97
CA LEU A 312 -3.76 13.14 5.75
C LEU A 312 -2.42 12.44 5.50
N VAL A 313 -2.09 11.40 6.26
CA VAL A 313 -0.88 10.59 6.04
C VAL A 313 -0.90 9.96 4.64
N TRP A 314 -2.06 9.47 4.19
CA TRP A 314 -2.19 8.89 2.85
C TRP A 314 -1.86 9.90 1.76
N VAL A 315 -2.32 11.15 1.87
CA VAL A 315 -2.01 12.19 0.88
C VAL A 315 -0.49 12.40 0.72
N PHE A 316 0.27 12.33 1.82
CA PHE A 316 1.73 12.39 1.75
C PHE A 316 2.34 11.14 1.11
N VAL A 317 1.91 9.93 1.54
CA VAL A 317 2.37 8.67 0.94
C VAL A 317 2.09 8.65 -0.57
N PHE A 318 0.88 9.03 -0.97
CA PHE A 318 0.48 9.16 -2.37
C PHE A 318 1.41 10.10 -3.13
N THR A 319 1.68 11.29 -2.58
CA THR A 319 2.56 12.28 -3.22
C THR A 319 3.98 11.74 -3.43
N PHE A 320 4.59 11.12 -2.42
CA PHE A 320 5.99 10.69 -2.50
C PHE A 320 6.23 9.40 -3.31
N PHE A 321 5.24 8.50 -3.39
CA PHE A 321 5.37 7.25 -4.13
C PHE A 321 4.87 7.33 -5.56
N TYR A 322 3.82 8.11 -5.81
CA TYR A 322 3.13 8.09 -7.10
C TYR A 322 3.34 9.36 -7.92
N LEU A 323 3.54 10.53 -7.30
CA LEU A 323 3.68 11.80 -8.04
C LEU A 323 5.12 12.28 -8.21
N VAL A 324 5.90 12.21 -7.13
CA VAL A 324 7.27 12.73 -7.08
C VAL A 324 8.24 11.71 -7.62
#